data_AF-A0A367MDY3-F1
#
_entry.id   AF-A0A367MDY3-F1
#
_cell.length_a   1.000
_cell.length_b   1.000
_cell.length_c   1.000
_cell.angle_alpha   90.00
_cell.angle_beta   90.00
_cell.angle_gamma   90.00
#
_symmetry.space_group_name_H-M   'P 1'
#
loop_
_entity.id
_entity.type
_entity.pdbx_description
1 polymer ?
#
loop_
_entity_poly.entity_id
_entity_poly.type
_entity_poly.pdbx_seq_one_letter_code
_entity_poly.pdbx_strand_id
1 'polypeptide(L)'
;MLIAFAIFLFTLVLVIWQPRGLGIGWSASIGALLALALGSVAPGDIPTVWNIVWNATATFIAVIVISLLLDEAGCFEWAALHVARWAGGDGRRLFACCVLLGAAVSALFANDGAALILTPIVMSM
;
A
#
# COMPACT_ATOMS: atom_id res chain seq x y z
N MET A 1 -10.58 -6.69 -27.99
CA MET A 1 -9.28 -6.20 -27.48
C MET A 1 -9.21 -4.68 -27.40
N LEU A 2 -9.53 -3.93 -28.48
CA LEU A 2 -9.47 -2.45 -28.47
C LEU A 2 -10.32 -1.81 -27.35
N ILE A 3 -11.55 -2.32 -27.15
CA ILE A 3 -12.47 -1.85 -26.10
C ILE A 3 -11.88 -2.08 -24.70
N ALA A 4 -11.37 -3.29 -24.42
CA ALA A 4 -10.76 -3.62 -23.14
C ALA A 4 -9.53 -2.73 -22.86
N PHE A 5 -8.70 -2.47 -23.88
CA PHE A 5 -7.56 -1.58 -23.77
C PHE A 5 -7.99 -0.12 -23.52
N ALA A 6 -9.05 0.35 -24.17
CA ALA A 6 -9.60 1.68 -23.93
C ALA A 6 -10.15 1.82 -22.50
N ILE A 7 -10.88 0.82 -21.99
CA ILE A 7 -11.39 0.79 -20.61
C ILE A 7 -10.23 0.78 -19.62
N PHE A 8 -9.18 -0.01 -19.88
CA PHE A 8 -7.97 -0.04 -19.06
C PHE A 8 -7.31 1.34 -19.00
N LEU A 9 -7.05 1.97 -20.15
CA LEU A 9 -6.40 3.29 -20.20
C LEU A 9 -7.26 4.36 -19.53
N PHE A 10 -8.57 4.34 -19.76
CA PHE A 10 -9.52 5.24 -19.11
C PHE A 10 -9.51 5.08 -17.59
N THR A 11 -9.56 3.84 -17.09
CA THR A 11 -9.53 3.54 -15.66
C THR A 11 -8.20 3.97 -15.04
N LEU A 12 -7.08 3.69 -15.70
CA LEU A 12 -5.75 4.08 -15.25
C LEU A 12 -5.61 5.61 -15.16
N VAL A 13 -6.08 6.34 -16.17
CA VAL A 13 -6.08 7.81 -16.17
C VAL A 13 -6.91 8.37 -15.01
N LEU A 14 -8.10 7.82 -14.76
CA LEU A 14 -8.93 8.24 -13.63
C LEU A 14 -8.27 7.97 -12.28
N VAL A 15 -7.63 6.81 -12.11
CA VAL A 15 -6.96 6.40 -10.87
C VAL A 15 -5.73 7.29 -10.58
N ILE A 16 -4.96 7.66 -11.60
CA ILE A 16 -3.77 8.51 -11.45
C ILE A 16 -4.16 9.99 -11.30
N TRP A 17 -5.08 10.48 -12.12
CA TRP A 17 -5.44 11.90 -12.13
C TRP A 17 -6.37 12.28 -10.97
N GLN A 18 -7.16 11.34 -10.43
CA GLN A 18 -8.09 11.58 -9.32
C GLN A 18 -8.88 12.90 -9.47
N PRO A 19 -9.60 13.11 -10.59
CA PRO A 19 -10.24 14.38 -10.86
C PRO A 19 -11.22 14.72 -9.72
N ARG A 20 -11.12 15.93 -9.18
CA ARG A 20 -11.96 16.41 -8.05
C ARG A 20 -11.88 15.56 -6.77
N GLY A 21 -10.76 14.87 -6.54
CA GLY A 21 -10.60 14.03 -5.34
C GLY A 21 -11.45 12.76 -5.39
N LEU A 22 -11.84 12.31 -6.58
CA LEU A 22 -12.46 11.00 -6.77
C LEU A 22 -11.54 9.93 -6.19
N GLY A 23 -12.02 9.23 -5.16
CA GLY A 23 -11.26 8.15 -4.53
C GLY A 23 -10.90 7.05 -5.53
N ILE A 24 -9.76 6.41 -5.31
CA ILE A 24 -9.23 5.32 -6.15
C ILE A 24 -10.27 4.19 -6.30
N GLY A 25 -11.02 3.90 -5.23
CA GLY A 25 -12.10 2.91 -5.25
C GLY A 25 -13.20 3.25 -6.25
N TRP A 26 -13.68 4.50 -6.28
CA TRP A 26 -14.76 4.93 -7.19
C TRP A 26 -14.33 4.88 -8.65
N SER A 27 -13.12 5.35 -8.96
CA SER A 27 -12.58 5.28 -10.32
C SER A 27 -12.41 3.84 -10.79
N ALA A 28 -11.88 2.95 -9.95
CA ALA A 28 -11.78 1.52 -10.25
C ALA A 28 -13.16 0.85 -10.41
N SER A 29 -14.15 1.19 -9.58
CA SER A 29 -15.50 0.65 -9.69
C SER A 29 -16.19 1.06 -11.00
N ILE A 30 -16.00 2.30 -11.46
CA ILE A 30 -16.52 2.76 -12.76
C ILE A 30 -15.88 1.94 -13.89
N GLY A 31 -14.56 1.73 -13.84
CA GLY A 31 -13.84 0.89 -14.81
C GLY A 31 -14.38 -0.55 -14.86
N ALA A 32 -14.60 -1.16 -13.69
CA ALA A 32 -15.16 -2.52 -13.59
C ALA A 32 -16.60 -2.60 -14.13
N LEU A 33 -17.45 -1.61 -13.80
CA LEU A 33 -18.82 -1.54 -14.31
C LEU A 33 -18.86 -1.38 -15.83
N LEU A 34 -18.00 -0.51 -16.38
CA LEU A 34 -17.85 -0.36 -17.83
C LEU A 34 -17.37 -1.67 -18.47
N ALA A 35 -16.42 -2.36 -17.85
CA ALA A 35 -15.90 -3.62 -18.36
C ALA A 35 -16.98 -4.71 -18.46
N LEU A 36 -17.87 -4.79 -17.45
CA LEU A 36 -19.02 -5.69 -17.44
C LEU A 36 -20.11 -5.25 -18.43
N ALA A 37 -20.45 -3.96 -18.46
CA ALA A 37 -21.52 -3.43 -19.31
C ALA A 37 -21.20 -3.54 -20.82
N LEU A 38 -19.94 -3.32 -21.20
CA LEU A 38 -19.49 -3.50 -22.59
C LEU A 38 -19.18 -4.96 -22.94
N GLY A 39 -19.41 -5.91 -22.02
CA GLY A 39 -19.19 -7.35 -22.25
C GLY A 39 -17.72 -7.73 -22.44
N SER A 40 -16.79 -6.84 -22.06
CA SER A 40 -15.34 -7.11 -22.14
C SER A 40 -14.87 -8.09 -21.06
N VAL A 41 -15.65 -8.22 -19.99
CA VAL A 41 -15.46 -9.16 -18.88
C VAL A 41 -16.80 -9.86 -18.64
N ALA A 42 -16.80 -11.18 -18.56
CA ALA A 42 -17.98 -11.96 -18.21
C ALA A 42 -18.12 -12.06 -16.68
N PRO A 43 -19.34 -12.23 -16.13
CA PRO A 43 -19.51 -12.49 -14.70
C PRO A 43 -18.72 -13.72 -14.21
N GLY A 44 -18.47 -14.69 -15.09
CA GLY A 44 -17.64 -15.87 -14.80
C GLY A 44 -16.14 -15.58 -14.63
N ASP A 45 -15.67 -14.39 -15.03
CA ASP A 45 -14.27 -13.98 -14.85
C ASP A 45 -14.03 -13.39 -13.44
N ILE A 46 -15.10 -12.98 -12.73
CA ILE A 46 -15.01 -12.36 -11.41
C ILE A 46 -14.33 -13.29 -10.38
N PRO A 47 -14.68 -14.59 -10.28
CA PRO A 47 -13.98 -15.52 -9.40
C PRO A 47 -12.49 -15.69 -9.76
N THR A 48 -12.14 -15.64 -11.04
CA THR A 48 -10.75 -15.72 -11.50
C THR A 48 -9.96 -14.51 -11.03
N VAL A 49 -10.50 -13.31 -11.21
CA VAL A 49 -9.88 -12.06 -10.72
C VAL A 49 -9.77 -12.08 -9.20
N TRP A 50 -10.82 -12.52 -8.50
CA TRP A 50 -10.80 -12.66 -7.05
C TRP A 50 -9.66 -13.57 -6.59
N ASN A 51 -9.50 -14.75 -7.19
CA ASN A 51 -8.43 -15.70 -6.85
C ASN A 51 -7.01 -15.16 -7.03
N ILE A 52 -6.83 -14.18 -7.92
CA ILE A 52 -5.52 -13.55 -8.16
C ILE A 52 -5.26 -12.43 -7.14
N VAL A 53 -6.29 -11.69 -6.72
CA VAL A 53 -6.13 -10.44 -5.95
C VAL A 53 -6.35 -10.62 -4.44
N TRP A 54 -7.16 -11.60 -4.01
CA TRP A 54 -7.58 -11.72 -2.60
C TRP A 54 -6.40 -11.85 -1.62
N ASN A 55 -5.36 -12.61 -1.99
CA ASN A 55 -4.17 -12.79 -1.16
C ASN A 55 -3.50 -11.45 -0.86
N ALA A 56 -3.23 -10.66 -1.90
CA ALA A 56 -2.58 -9.36 -1.75
C ALA A 56 -3.43 -8.38 -0.90
N THR A 57 -4.73 -8.34 -1.14
CA THR A 57 -5.65 -7.49 -0.37
C THR A 57 -5.68 -7.89 1.11
N ALA A 58 -5.79 -9.19 1.40
CA ALA A 58 -5.83 -9.69 2.77
C ALA A 58 -4.50 -9.46 3.49
N THR A 59 -3.37 -9.63 2.80
CA THR A 59 -2.04 -9.29 3.35
C THR A 59 -1.96 -7.81 3.72
N PHE A 60 -2.43 -6.92 2.85
CA PHE A 60 -2.41 -5.48 3.14
C PHE A 60 -3.26 -5.13 4.38
N ILE A 61 -4.45 -5.72 4.51
CA ILE A 61 -5.30 -5.57 5.71
C ILE A 61 -4.58 -6.10 6.96
N ALA A 62 -3.98 -7.29 6.89
CA ALA A 62 -3.26 -7.88 8.01
C ALA A 62 -2.08 -6.99 8.46
N VAL A 63 -1.33 -6.44 7.50
CA VAL A 63 -0.22 -5.51 7.76
C VAL A 63 -0.71 -4.24 8.46
N ILE A 64 -1.82 -3.65 8.01
CA ILE A 64 -2.42 -2.48 8.67
C ILE A 64 -2.79 -2.82 10.11
N VAL A 65 -3.46 -3.95 10.33
CA VAL A 65 -3.88 -4.40 11.67
C VAL A 65 -2.67 -4.62 12.59
N ILE A 66 -1.64 -5.32 12.11
CA ILE A 66 -0.40 -5.54 12.87
C ILE A 66 0.28 -4.21 13.17
N SER A 67 0.31 -3.27 12.22
CA SER A 67 0.92 -1.96 12.42
C SER A 67 0.22 -1.18 13.51
N LEU A 68 -1.12 -1.14 13.49
CA LEU A 68 -1.92 -0.49 14.54
C LEU A 68 -1.71 -1.14 15.92
N LEU A 69 -1.62 -2.47 15.97
CA LEU A 69 -1.32 -3.21 17.21
C LEU A 69 0.07 -2.90 17.75
N LEU A 70 1.09 -2.81 16.88
CA LEU A 70 2.46 -2.50 17.27
C LEU A 70 2.62 -1.04 17.72
N ASP A 71 1.86 -0.13 17.11
CA ASP A 71 1.82 1.29 17.50
C ASP A 71 1.22 1.43 18.90
N GLU A 72 0.04 0.84 19.14
CA GLU A 72 -0.63 0.88 20.45
C GLU A 72 0.19 0.17 21.54
N ALA A 73 0.97 -0.86 21.19
CA ALA A 73 1.90 -1.53 22.10
C ALA A 73 3.16 -0.70 22.41
N GLY A 74 3.37 0.46 21.76
CA GLY A 74 4.55 1.31 21.90
C GLY A 74 5.81 0.74 21.26
N CYS A 75 5.68 -0.27 20.38
CA CYS A 75 6.82 -0.91 19.73
C CYS A 75 7.55 0.06 18.77
N PHE A 76 6.79 0.93 18.10
CA PHE A 76 7.35 1.93 17.18
C PHE A 76 8.14 3.02 17.92
N GLU A 77 7.64 3.52 19.05
CA GLU A 77 8.37 4.46 19.89
C GLU A 77 9.63 3.84 20.49
N TRP A 78 9.54 2.57 20.94
CA TRP A 78 10.71 1.81 21.38
C TRP A 78 11.76 1.68 20.26
N ALA A 79 11.35 1.38 19.03
CA ALA A 79 12.25 1.27 17.88
C ALA A 79 12.87 2.63 17.52
N ALA A 80 12.08 3.71 17.57
CA ALA A 80 12.51 5.07 17.31
C ALA A 80 13.63 5.50 18.27
N LEU A 81 13.45 5.27 19.57
CA LEU A 81 14.45 5.57 20.59
C LEU A 81 15.75 4.75 20.44
N HIS A 82 15.67 3.51 19.94
CA HIS A 82 16.87 2.70 19.68
C HIS A 82 17.65 3.22 18.49
N VAL A 83 16.97 3.53 17.39
CA VAL A 83 17.58 4.10 16.19
C VAL A 83 18.18 5.49 16.48
N ALA A 84 17.49 6.33 17.23
CA ALA A 84 18.02 7.63 17.66
C ALA A 84 19.28 7.49 18.54
N ARG A 85 19.29 6.52 19.46
CA ARG A 85 20.49 6.22 20.28
C ARG A 85 21.65 5.70 19.45
N TRP A 86 21.40 4.82 18.47
CA TRP A 86 22.45 4.33 17.56
C TRP A 86 23.01 5.41 16.64
N ALA A 87 22.18 6.38 16.24
CA ALA A 87 22.61 7.51 15.44
C ALA A 87 23.59 8.44 16.19
N GLY A 88 23.45 8.53 17.52
CA GLY A 88 24.40 9.28 18.36
C GLY A 88 24.51 10.77 18.02
N GLY A 89 23.43 11.38 17.50
CA GLY A 89 23.39 12.78 17.08
C GLY A 89 23.90 13.06 15.66
N ASP A 90 24.35 12.06 14.89
CA ASP A 90 24.78 12.22 13.50
C ASP A 90 23.63 11.87 12.54
N GLY A 91 23.17 12.87 11.77
CA GLY A 91 22.09 12.71 10.80
C GLY A 91 22.37 11.71 9.69
N ARG A 92 23.65 11.49 9.31
CA ARG A 92 24.00 10.48 8.29
C ARG A 92 23.82 9.05 8.82
N ARG A 93 24.17 8.83 10.09
CA ARG A 93 23.98 7.55 10.77
C ARG A 93 22.50 7.29 11.00
N LEU A 94 21.74 8.32 11.40
CA LEU A 94 20.29 8.23 11.53
C LEU A 94 19.64 7.79 10.22
N PHE A 95 19.99 8.46 9.11
CA PHE A 95 19.47 8.10 7.79
C PHE A 95 19.81 6.66 7.42
N ALA A 96 21.06 6.22 7.60
CA ALA A 96 21.46 4.84 7.33
C ALA A 96 20.68 3.84 8.21
N CYS A 97 20.49 4.11 9.49
CA CYS A 97 19.71 3.28 10.39
C CYS A 97 18.22 3.21 9.97
N CYS A 98 17.62 4.33 9.58
CA CYS A 98 16.24 4.35 9.07
C CYS A 98 16.09 3.57 7.77
N VAL A 99 17.06 3.66 6.85
CA VAL A 99 17.07 2.87 5.60
C VAL A 99 17.21 1.37 5.90
N LEU A 100 18.10 0.99 6.81
CA LEU A 100 18.28 -0.42 7.20
C LEU A 100 17.04 -0.97 7.92
N LEU A 101 16.43 -0.18 8.80
CA LEU A 101 15.16 -0.54 9.44
C LEU A 101 14.05 -0.70 8.40
N GLY A 102 13.91 0.25 7.48
CA GLY A 102 12.96 0.18 6.37
C GLY A 102 13.18 -1.05 5.49
N ALA A 103 14.43 -1.40 5.19
CA ALA A 103 14.76 -2.60 4.43
C ALA A 103 14.38 -3.88 5.19
N ALA A 104 14.64 -3.95 6.50
CA ALA A 104 14.27 -5.09 7.33
C ALA A 104 12.74 -5.25 7.43
N VAL A 105 12.01 -4.15 7.65
CA VAL A 105 10.55 -4.15 7.69
C VAL A 105 9.96 -4.51 6.33
N SER A 106 10.52 -3.99 5.22
CA SER A 106 10.06 -4.32 3.87
C SER A 106 10.30 -5.78 3.49
N ALA A 107 11.36 -6.40 4.00
CA ALA A 107 11.63 -7.82 3.80
C ALA A 107 10.59 -8.69 4.51
N LEU A 108 10.00 -8.21 5.61
CA LEU A 108 9.02 -8.95 6.43
C LEU A 108 7.56 -8.65 6.08
N PHE A 109 7.23 -7.39 5.77
CA PHE A 109 5.84 -6.88 5.67
C PHE A 109 5.47 -6.33 4.28
N ALA A 110 6.27 -6.64 3.26
CA ALA A 110 6.19 -6.05 1.92
C ALA A 110 6.47 -4.53 1.88
N ASN A 111 6.62 -4.00 0.66
CA ASN A 111 7.05 -2.62 0.45
C ASN A 111 6.00 -1.60 0.95
N ASP A 112 4.72 -1.86 0.72
CA ASP A 112 3.64 -0.98 1.19
C ASP A 112 3.51 -0.98 2.72
N GLY A 113 3.74 -2.13 3.35
CA GLY A 113 3.78 -2.26 4.80
C GLY A 113 4.95 -1.52 5.44
N ALA A 114 6.11 -1.55 4.80
CA ALA A 114 7.25 -0.75 5.23
C ALA A 114 6.93 0.75 5.21
N ALA A 115 6.27 1.26 4.17
CA ALA A 115 5.88 2.67 4.13
C ALA A 115 4.90 3.02 5.27
N LEU A 116 3.90 2.18 5.52
CA LEU A 116 2.92 2.38 6.59
C LEU A 116 3.53 2.34 8.00
N ILE A 117 4.54 1.50 8.22
CA ILE A 117 5.21 1.33 9.52
C ILE A 117 6.33 2.36 9.74
N LEU A 118 7.12 2.64 8.71
CA LEU A 118 8.28 3.52 8.84
C LEU A 118 7.86 4.99 8.99
N THR A 119 6.72 5.39 8.41
CA THR A 119 6.21 6.76 8.52
C THR A 119 5.97 7.20 9.97
N PRO A 120 5.20 6.49 10.81
CA PRO A 120 5.03 6.87 12.22
C PRO A 120 6.32 6.74 13.02
N ILE A 121 7.20 5.77 12.71
CA ILE A 121 8.51 5.64 13.38
C ILE A 121 9.38 6.87 13.12
N VAL A 122 9.45 7.35 11.88
CA VAL A 122 10.26 8.52 11.53
C VAL A 122 9.64 9.81 12.05
N MET A 123 8.30 9.90 12.09
CA MET A 123 7.59 11.07 12.63
C MET A 123 7.63 11.15 14.16
N SER A 124 7.85 10.03 14.86
CA SER A 124 7.94 9.97 16.34
C SER A 124 9.36 10.15 16.89
N MET A 125 10.38 10.22 16.02
CA MET A 125 11.77 10.59 16.36
C MET A 125 11.93 12.10 16.51
#